data_AF-A0A1I0EX16-F1
#
_entry.id   AF-A0A1I0EX16-F1
#
_cell.length_a   1.000
_cell.length_b   1.000
_cell.length_c   1.000
_cell.angle_alpha   90.00
_cell.angle_beta   90.00
_cell.angle_gamma   90.00
#
_symmetry.space_group_name_H-M   'P 1'
#
loop_
_entity.id
_entity.type
_entity.pdbx_description
1 polymer ?
#
loop_
_entity_poly.entity_id
_entity_poly.type
_entity_poly.pdbx_seq_one_letter_code
_entity_poly.pdbx_strand_id
1 'polypeptide(L)'
;MKKPNKNMEAFLLGVFAGELLISKGCIQPDFQVENVGIRNGIPVLMDYADIIGVELPAALTRDVIRIIKESIFSLVDNYEGSFEAQSYVRAGFLARSGMLGHMVYEDARDNGYSSFLFVEKSLRNTAHSLGRITKWEDVKPLIGEWIEIPLDLLNVQSDLELKQEKEKKIIHPLNGYYLQNTVHIMSLLDHGILRDEKKCAQIYADICISALRYGMPYMAYGYAQKCLTMASTNEILSIGELVINETHDATREYKDYVDKFIELEDFQLMWILEDFDITI
;
A
#
# COMPACT_ATOMS: atom_id res chain seq x y z
N MET A 1 18.89 1.81 21.36
CA MET A 1 17.83 2.07 20.36
C MET A 1 16.52 2.24 21.11
N LYS A 2 15.77 3.32 20.87
CA LYS A 2 14.37 3.40 21.34
C LYS A 2 13.62 2.25 20.69
N LYS A 3 12.75 1.55 21.44
CA LYS A 3 11.85 0.56 20.82
C LYS A 3 11.06 1.27 19.72
N PRO A 4 10.92 0.67 18.52
CA PRO A 4 10.07 1.23 17.48
C PRO A 4 8.66 1.46 18.06
N ASN A 5 8.00 2.53 17.61
CA ASN A 5 6.58 2.72 17.88
C ASN A 5 5.81 1.50 17.32
N LYS A 6 4.73 1.07 17.97
CA LYS A 6 3.94 -0.10 17.55
C LYS A 6 3.54 -0.05 16.07
N ASN A 7 3.20 1.13 15.57
CA ASN A 7 2.86 1.33 14.16
C ASN A 7 4.03 1.00 13.21
N MET A 8 5.27 1.29 13.62
CA MET A 8 6.46 0.91 12.88
C MET A 8 6.71 -0.61 12.96
N GLU A 9 6.43 -1.25 14.09
CA GLU A 9 6.50 -2.71 14.21
C GLU A 9 5.48 -3.39 13.27
N ALA A 10 4.25 -2.87 13.23
CA ALA A 10 3.19 -3.29 12.32
C ALA A 10 3.61 -3.15 10.84
N PHE A 11 4.17 -1.99 10.48
CA PHE A 11 4.68 -1.75 9.14
C PHE A 11 5.79 -2.72 8.75
N LEU A 12 6.79 -2.89 9.61
CA LEU A 12 7.93 -3.79 9.36
C LEU A 12 7.48 -5.25 9.25
N LEU A 13 6.43 -5.65 9.97
CA LEU A 13 5.83 -6.97 9.85
C LEU A 13 5.23 -7.18 8.45
N GLY A 14 4.48 -6.21 7.94
CA GLY A 14 3.95 -6.23 6.57
C GLY A 14 5.05 -6.29 5.51
N VAL A 15 6.08 -5.46 5.67
CA VAL A 15 7.27 -5.47 4.81
C VAL A 15 7.94 -6.85 4.80
N PHE A 16 8.11 -7.45 5.97
CA PHE A 16 8.72 -8.77 6.10
C PHE A 16 7.90 -9.85 5.38
N ALA A 17 6.58 -9.82 5.50
CA ALA A 17 5.69 -10.71 4.77
C ALA A 17 5.84 -10.54 3.25
N GLY A 18 5.93 -9.29 2.78
CA GLY A 18 6.17 -8.99 1.37
C GLY A 18 7.55 -9.47 0.89
N GLU A 19 8.59 -9.37 1.71
CA GLU A 19 9.94 -9.83 1.40
C GLU A 19 10.04 -11.35 1.28
N LEU A 20 9.39 -12.09 2.19
CA LEU A 20 9.28 -13.54 2.11
C LEU A 20 8.63 -13.98 0.79
N LEU A 21 7.55 -13.28 0.40
CA LEU A 21 6.85 -13.58 -0.84
C LEU A 21 7.69 -13.24 -2.08
N ILE A 22 8.12 -11.99 -2.22
CA ILE A 22 8.75 -11.47 -3.45
C ILE A 22 10.17 -12.01 -3.65
N SER A 23 11.00 -11.95 -2.63
CA SER A 23 12.42 -12.30 -2.77
C SER A 23 12.70 -13.78 -2.57
N LYS A 24 11.88 -14.45 -1.75
CA LYS A 24 12.11 -15.85 -1.38
C LYS A 24 11.11 -16.82 -2.00
N GLY A 25 9.99 -16.34 -2.53
CA GLY A 25 8.93 -17.20 -3.02
C GLY A 25 8.34 -18.07 -1.91
N CYS A 26 8.38 -17.60 -0.66
CA CYS A 26 7.93 -18.36 0.51
C CYS A 26 6.57 -17.86 0.97
N ILE A 27 5.62 -18.78 1.12
CA ILE A 27 4.30 -18.51 1.71
C ILE A 27 4.17 -19.34 2.98
N GLN A 28 3.74 -18.72 4.08
CA GLN A 28 3.42 -19.40 5.32
C GLN A 28 1.89 -19.48 5.49
N PRO A 29 1.21 -20.60 5.19
CA PRO A 29 -0.26 -20.64 5.12
C PRO A 29 -0.98 -20.13 6.37
N ASP A 30 -0.47 -20.45 7.56
CA ASP A 30 -0.98 -19.98 8.84
C ASP A 30 -0.04 -18.91 9.42
N PHE A 31 0.22 -17.84 8.66
CA PHE A 31 1.17 -16.84 9.11
C PHE A 31 0.62 -16.08 10.31
N GLN A 32 1.29 -16.19 11.45
CA GLN A 32 0.98 -15.52 12.70
C GLN A 32 2.17 -14.68 13.18
N VAL A 33 1.89 -13.72 14.05
CA VAL A 33 2.90 -12.83 14.64
C VAL A 33 3.92 -13.64 15.45
N GLU A 34 3.47 -14.70 16.12
CA GLU A 34 4.29 -15.62 16.90
C GLU A 34 5.29 -16.41 16.05
N ASN A 35 5.05 -16.54 14.75
CA ASN A 35 6.01 -17.15 13.83
C ASN A 35 7.18 -16.20 13.51
N VAL A 36 7.11 -14.93 13.89
CA VAL A 36 8.14 -13.92 13.60
C VAL A 36 8.96 -13.62 14.86
N GLY A 37 10.28 -13.73 14.72
CA GLY A 37 11.24 -13.30 15.73
C GLY A 37 12.18 -12.24 15.16
N ILE A 38 13.00 -11.65 16.03
CA ILE A 38 14.02 -10.68 15.61
C ILE A 38 15.41 -11.30 15.80
N ARG A 39 16.22 -11.34 14.73
CA ARG A 39 17.65 -11.68 14.80
C ARG A 39 18.46 -10.51 14.24
N ASN A 40 19.35 -9.95 15.06
CA ASN A 40 20.18 -8.79 14.70
C ASN A 40 19.37 -7.58 14.18
N GLY A 41 18.18 -7.34 14.74
CA GLY A 41 17.30 -6.25 14.31
C GLY A 41 16.51 -6.53 13.03
N ILE A 42 16.63 -7.71 12.44
CA ILE A 42 15.93 -8.13 11.23
C ILE A 42 14.84 -9.14 11.59
N PRO A 43 13.60 -8.97 11.11
CA PRO A 43 12.55 -9.97 11.23
C PRO A 43 12.94 -11.29 10.54
N VAL A 44 12.69 -12.41 11.21
CA VAL A 44 12.96 -13.76 10.68
C VAL A 44 11.83 -14.71 11.05
N LEU A 45 11.61 -15.74 10.23
CA LEU A 45 10.74 -16.86 10.59
C LEU A 45 11.41 -17.71 11.67
N MET A 46 10.67 -17.93 12.75
CA MET A 46 11.07 -18.77 13.89
C MET A 46 10.59 -20.20 13.74
N ASP A 47 9.54 -20.41 12.95
CA ASP A 47 9.01 -21.72 12.56
C ASP A 47 9.03 -21.84 11.04
N TYR A 48 9.32 -23.05 10.57
CA TYR A 48 9.39 -23.42 9.15
C TYR A 48 8.40 -24.53 8.79
N ALA A 49 7.57 -24.98 9.75
CA ALA A 49 6.51 -25.92 9.48
C ALA A 49 5.58 -25.34 8.41
N ASP A 50 5.30 -26.15 7.38
CA ASP A 50 4.32 -25.92 6.32
C ASP A 50 4.58 -24.74 5.36
N ILE A 51 5.83 -24.26 5.24
CA ILE A 51 6.19 -23.27 4.21
C ILE A 51 5.97 -23.85 2.80
N ILE A 52 5.24 -23.10 1.98
CA ILE A 52 5.04 -23.38 0.55
C ILE A 52 6.03 -22.56 -0.26
N GLY A 53 6.85 -23.23 -1.07
CA GLY A 53 7.73 -22.60 -2.05
C GLY A 53 7.02 -22.38 -3.38
N VAL A 54 7.12 -21.17 -3.93
CA VAL A 54 6.48 -20.74 -5.18
C VAL A 54 7.49 -19.99 -6.05
N GLU A 55 7.66 -20.44 -7.28
CA GLU A 55 8.54 -19.78 -8.25
C GLU A 55 7.81 -18.60 -8.92
N LEU A 56 7.96 -17.39 -8.37
CA LEU A 56 7.36 -16.18 -8.93
C LEU A 56 8.22 -15.60 -10.07
N PRO A 57 7.60 -15.04 -11.14
CA PRO A 57 6.16 -14.97 -11.40
C PRO A 57 5.58 -16.21 -12.10
N ALA A 58 6.41 -17.19 -12.46
CA ALA A 58 6.03 -18.32 -13.32
C ALA A 58 4.84 -19.13 -12.77
N ALA A 59 4.83 -19.40 -11.47
CA ALA A 59 3.83 -20.20 -10.77
C ALA A 59 2.55 -19.42 -10.43
N LEU A 60 2.44 -18.12 -10.77
CA LEU A 60 1.23 -17.35 -10.46
C LEU A 60 -0.01 -17.91 -11.16
N THR A 61 -1.01 -18.16 -10.33
CA THR A 61 -2.37 -18.64 -10.68
C THR A 61 -3.36 -18.07 -9.66
N ARG A 62 -4.66 -18.23 -9.91
CA ARG A 62 -5.70 -17.82 -8.94
C ARG A 62 -5.57 -18.56 -7.61
N ASP A 63 -5.26 -19.85 -7.63
CA ASP A 63 -5.08 -20.65 -6.41
C ASP A 63 -3.87 -20.17 -5.60
N VAL A 64 -2.78 -19.79 -6.27
CA VAL A 64 -1.61 -19.21 -5.59
C VAL A 64 -1.97 -17.88 -4.94
N ILE A 65 -2.70 -16.99 -5.63
CA ILE A 65 -3.18 -15.73 -5.01
C ILE A 65 -4.07 -16.01 -3.81
N ARG A 66 -4.99 -16.99 -3.91
CA ARG A 66 -5.85 -17.39 -2.80
C ARG A 66 -5.04 -17.85 -1.58
N ILE A 67 -4.02 -18.68 -1.79
CA ILE A 67 -3.13 -19.17 -0.71
C ILE A 67 -2.33 -18.01 -0.10
N ILE A 68 -1.80 -17.10 -0.92
CA ILE A 68 -1.10 -15.89 -0.43
C ILE A 68 -2.05 -15.03 0.40
N LYS A 69 -3.28 -14.80 -0.07
CA LYS A 69 -4.30 -14.08 0.68
C LYS A 69 -4.56 -14.75 2.03
N GLU A 70 -4.88 -16.04 2.06
CA GLU A 70 -5.16 -16.76 3.32
C GLU A 70 -4.02 -16.62 4.33
N SER A 71 -2.77 -16.72 3.85
CA SER A 71 -1.56 -16.46 4.62
C SER A 71 -1.46 -15.04 5.18
N ILE A 72 -1.61 -14.02 4.32
CA ILE A 72 -1.46 -12.61 4.72
C ILE A 72 -2.61 -12.17 5.64
N PHE A 73 -3.84 -12.58 5.40
CA PHE A 73 -4.98 -12.18 6.24
C PHE A 73 -5.01 -12.91 7.57
N SER A 74 -4.45 -14.13 7.64
CA SER A 74 -4.11 -14.78 8.92
C SER A 74 -3.19 -13.88 9.76
N LEU A 75 -2.22 -13.19 9.15
CA LEU A 75 -1.33 -12.28 9.86
C LEU A 75 -2.02 -10.97 10.26
N VAL A 76 -2.77 -10.37 9.33
CA VAL A 76 -3.45 -9.08 9.52
C VAL A 76 -4.55 -9.17 10.59
N ASP A 77 -5.38 -10.22 10.56
CA ASP A 77 -6.52 -10.36 11.47
C ASP A 77 -6.09 -10.62 12.91
N ASN A 78 -4.96 -11.30 13.10
CA ASN A 78 -4.42 -11.61 14.43
C ASN A 78 -3.49 -10.52 14.98
N TYR A 79 -3.14 -9.50 14.20
CA TYR A 79 -2.29 -8.39 14.67
C TYR A 79 -3.11 -7.28 15.34
N GLU A 80 -3.14 -7.29 16.68
CA GLU A 80 -3.74 -6.29 17.60
C GLU A 80 -5.23 -5.92 17.41
N GLY A 81 -5.88 -6.35 16.31
CA GLY A 81 -7.32 -6.17 16.04
C GLY A 81 -7.78 -4.73 15.81
N SER A 82 -6.86 -3.76 15.68
CA SER A 82 -7.19 -2.36 15.42
C SER A 82 -7.01 -2.00 13.95
N PHE A 83 -7.92 -1.18 13.41
CA PHE A 83 -7.86 -0.75 12.01
C PHE A 83 -6.57 0.01 11.68
N GLU A 84 -6.08 0.81 12.62
CA GLU A 84 -4.81 1.51 12.49
C GLU A 84 -3.65 0.52 12.30
N ALA A 85 -3.48 -0.43 13.22
CA ALA A 85 -2.40 -1.40 13.15
C ALA A 85 -2.44 -2.23 11.85
N GLN A 86 -3.63 -2.68 11.45
CA GLN A 86 -3.83 -3.42 10.20
C GLN A 86 -3.51 -2.57 8.96
N SER A 87 -3.80 -1.28 8.99
CA SER A 87 -3.45 -0.35 7.91
C SER A 87 -1.93 -0.19 7.77
N TYR A 88 -1.18 -0.20 8.87
CA TYR A 88 0.29 -0.20 8.82
C TYR A 88 0.85 -1.53 8.26
N VAL A 89 0.32 -2.68 8.69
CA VAL A 89 0.69 -3.99 8.12
C VAL A 89 0.43 -4.02 6.61
N ARG A 90 -0.75 -3.56 6.18
CA ARG A 90 -1.11 -3.42 4.76
C ARG A 90 -0.12 -2.54 4.02
N ALA A 91 0.14 -1.33 4.51
CA ALA A 91 1.04 -0.38 3.87
C ALA A 91 2.44 -0.97 3.69
N GLY A 92 2.97 -1.66 4.71
CA GLY A 92 4.26 -2.35 4.62
C GLY A 92 4.28 -3.47 3.60
N PHE A 93 3.22 -4.29 3.59
CA PHE A 93 3.10 -5.37 2.63
C PHE A 93 3.04 -4.85 1.20
N LEU A 94 2.18 -3.86 0.91
CA LEU A 94 2.05 -3.26 -0.42
C LEU A 94 3.33 -2.56 -0.87
N ALA A 95 3.97 -1.77 0.01
CA ALA A 95 5.21 -1.08 -0.29
C ALA A 95 6.30 -2.04 -0.76
N ARG A 96 6.33 -3.27 -0.22
CA ARG A 96 7.31 -4.29 -0.59
C ARG A 96 6.89 -5.15 -1.78
N SER A 97 5.62 -5.54 -1.83
CA SER A 97 5.09 -6.52 -2.78
C SER A 97 4.51 -5.91 -4.07
N GLY A 98 4.36 -4.59 -4.12
CA GLY A 98 3.92 -3.85 -5.30
C GLY A 98 2.62 -4.42 -5.86
N MET A 99 2.56 -4.58 -7.18
CA MET A 99 1.38 -5.06 -7.87
C MET A 99 0.86 -6.41 -7.35
N LEU A 100 1.74 -7.34 -6.98
CA LEU A 100 1.32 -8.63 -6.42
C LEU A 100 0.56 -8.42 -5.10
N GLY A 101 1.02 -7.50 -4.27
CA GLY A 101 0.33 -7.13 -3.03
C GLY A 101 -1.05 -6.54 -3.27
N HIS A 102 -1.15 -5.61 -4.22
CA HIS A 102 -2.43 -5.02 -4.59
C HIS A 102 -3.42 -6.09 -5.09
N MET A 103 -2.97 -7.02 -5.94
CA MET A 103 -3.82 -8.13 -6.39
C MET A 103 -4.32 -9.02 -5.24
N VAL A 104 -3.50 -9.27 -4.22
CA VAL A 104 -3.89 -10.04 -3.04
C VAL A 104 -4.98 -9.31 -2.24
N TYR A 105 -4.85 -7.99 -2.09
CA TYR A 105 -5.85 -7.17 -1.41
C TYR A 105 -7.13 -6.97 -2.24
N GLU A 106 -7.03 -6.87 -3.56
CA GLU A 106 -8.20 -6.88 -4.46
C GLU A 106 -8.97 -8.21 -4.35
N ASP A 107 -8.27 -9.34 -4.36
CA ASP A 107 -8.91 -10.66 -4.15
C ASP A 107 -9.57 -10.74 -2.77
N ALA A 108 -8.94 -10.22 -1.72
CA ALA A 108 -9.53 -10.17 -0.39
C ALA A 108 -10.79 -9.29 -0.35
N ARG A 109 -10.76 -8.16 -1.03
CA ARG A 109 -11.89 -7.23 -1.16
C ARG A 109 -13.08 -7.85 -1.85
N ASP A 110 -12.85 -8.61 -2.93
CA ASP A 110 -13.90 -9.35 -3.63
C ASP A 110 -14.51 -10.46 -2.75
N ASN A 111 -13.76 -10.91 -1.72
CA ASN A 111 -14.24 -11.82 -0.68
C ASN A 111 -14.79 -11.09 0.57
N GLY A 112 -15.08 -9.79 0.45
CA GLY A 112 -15.73 -8.99 1.49
C GLY A 112 -14.78 -8.30 2.46
N TYR A 113 -13.47 -8.37 2.25
CA TYR A 113 -12.47 -7.74 3.12
C TYR A 113 -12.05 -6.36 2.60
N SER A 114 -12.69 -5.31 3.12
CA SER A 114 -12.39 -3.90 2.79
C SER A 114 -12.25 -3.06 4.05
N SER A 115 -11.68 -1.87 3.91
CA SER A 115 -11.60 -0.85 4.96
C SER A 115 -12.98 -0.51 5.56
N PHE A 116 -14.06 -0.62 4.78
CA PHE A 116 -15.44 -0.38 5.23
C PHE A 116 -15.91 -1.36 6.31
N LEU A 117 -15.24 -2.50 6.49
CA LEU A 117 -15.47 -3.39 7.64
C LEU A 117 -15.21 -2.67 8.98
N PHE A 118 -14.28 -1.71 8.98
CA PHE A 118 -13.81 -1.02 10.17
C PHE A 118 -14.49 0.33 10.37
N VAL A 119 -14.87 1.02 9.29
CA VAL A 119 -15.37 2.41 9.37
C VAL A 119 -16.86 2.57 9.04
N GLU A 120 -17.44 1.75 8.17
CA GLU A 120 -18.83 1.96 7.72
C GLU A 120 -19.47 0.69 7.09
N LYS A 121 -20.22 -0.07 7.88
CA LYS A 121 -20.82 -1.35 7.43
C LYS A 121 -21.85 -1.20 6.29
N SER A 122 -22.44 -0.02 6.11
CA SER A 122 -23.43 0.25 5.06
C SER A 122 -22.84 0.37 3.66
N LEU A 123 -21.53 0.63 3.54
CA LEU A 123 -20.79 0.66 2.27
C LEU A 123 -20.22 -0.72 1.88
N ARG A 124 -20.59 -1.80 2.60
CA ARG A 124 -20.13 -3.16 2.28
C ARG A 124 -20.52 -3.52 0.84
N ASN A 125 -19.48 -3.64 0.01
CA ASN A 125 -19.51 -3.83 -1.45
C ASN A 125 -20.65 -4.73 -1.95
N THR A 126 -21.45 -4.18 -2.85
CA THR A 126 -22.31 -4.93 -3.77
C THR A 126 -21.44 -5.60 -4.83
N ALA A 127 -21.04 -6.86 -4.58
CA ALA A 127 -20.48 -7.83 -5.53
C ALA A 127 -19.54 -7.27 -6.62
N HIS A 128 -18.23 -7.44 -6.43
CA HIS A 128 -17.25 -7.24 -7.49
C HIS A 128 -16.50 -8.53 -7.80
N SER A 129 -16.28 -8.74 -9.09
CA SER A 129 -15.46 -9.82 -9.62
C SER A 129 -14.06 -9.28 -9.89
N LEU A 130 -13.05 -10.14 -9.73
CA LEU A 130 -11.65 -10.07 -10.19
C LEU A 130 -11.45 -9.71 -11.68
N GLY A 131 -12.43 -9.10 -12.35
CA GLY A 131 -12.45 -8.74 -13.76
C GLY A 131 -11.40 -7.71 -14.18
N ARG A 132 -10.59 -7.16 -13.26
CA ARG A 132 -9.47 -6.28 -13.60
C ARG A 132 -8.16 -7.01 -13.93
N ILE A 133 -7.99 -8.30 -13.58
CA ILE A 133 -6.86 -9.10 -14.09
C ILE A 133 -7.23 -9.58 -15.50
N THR A 134 -6.85 -8.79 -16.49
CA THR A 134 -7.22 -8.97 -17.90
C THR A 134 -6.55 -10.17 -18.58
N LYS A 135 -5.47 -10.72 -18.01
CA LYS A 135 -4.85 -12.05 -18.28
C LYS A 135 -3.58 -12.23 -17.44
N TRP A 136 -3.23 -13.47 -17.05
CA TRP A 136 -2.00 -13.74 -16.30
C TRP A 136 -0.73 -13.39 -17.07
N GLU A 137 -0.79 -13.54 -18.39
CA GLU A 137 0.27 -13.24 -19.34
C GLU A 137 0.65 -11.77 -19.34
N ASP A 138 -0.29 -10.88 -19.02
CA ASP A 138 -0.06 -9.43 -18.93
C ASP A 138 0.54 -9.05 -17.56
N VAL A 139 0.21 -9.79 -16.51
CA VAL A 139 0.59 -9.52 -15.12
C VAL A 139 1.96 -10.09 -14.76
N LYS A 140 2.26 -11.33 -15.20
CA LYS A 140 3.52 -12.01 -14.85
C LYS A 140 4.77 -11.19 -15.21
N PRO A 141 4.87 -10.55 -16.40
CA PRO A 141 6.01 -9.70 -16.73
C PRO A 141 6.19 -8.52 -15.78
N LEU A 142 5.09 -7.89 -15.33
CA LEU A 142 5.13 -6.77 -14.40
C LEU A 142 5.61 -7.20 -13.02
N ILE A 143 5.19 -8.37 -12.52
CA ILE A 143 5.69 -8.91 -11.25
C ILE A 143 7.16 -9.31 -11.39
N GLY A 144 7.54 -9.89 -12.52
CA GLY A 144 8.94 -10.18 -12.84
C GLY A 144 9.81 -8.92 -12.82
N GLU A 145 9.34 -7.83 -13.43
CA GLU A 145 10.03 -6.54 -13.38
C GLU A 145 10.13 -6.01 -11.93
N TRP A 146 9.07 -6.12 -11.12
CA TRP A 146 9.06 -5.66 -9.72
C TRP A 146 10.04 -6.41 -8.82
N ILE A 147 10.15 -7.74 -8.98
CA ILE A 147 11.10 -8.58 -8.21
C ILE A 147 12.54 -8.08 -8.38
N GLU A 148 12.88 -7.61 -9.59
CA GLU A 148 14.21 -7.12 -9.93
C GLU A 148 14.48 -5.69 -9.45
N ILE A 149 13.47 -4.97 -8.93
CA ILE A 149 13.66 -3.63 -8.38
C ILE A 149 14.37 -3.77 -7.03
N PRO A 150 15.59 -3.21 -6.89
CA PRO A 150 16.36 -3.30 -5.65
C PRO A 150 15.81 -2.30 -4.61
N LEU A 151 14.72 -2.70 -3.95
CA LEU A 151 14.10 -1.95 -2.86
C LEU A 151 14.89 -2.19 -1.57
N ASP A 152 15.95 -1.41 -1.33
CA ASP A 152 16.56 -1.32 -0.01
C ASP A 152 15.70 -0.39 0.86
N LEU A 153 14.97 -1.02 1.78
CA LEU A 153 13.90 -0.45 2.63
C LEU A 153 14.31 0.74 3.50
N LEU A 154 15.58 1.12 3.53
CA LEU A 154 16.10 2.22 4.37
C LEU A 154 16.56 3.44 3.56
N ASN A 155 16.55 3.39 2.22
CA ASN A 155 17.14 4.44 1.38
C ASN A 155 16.41 4.71 0.06
N VAL A 156 15.11 4.40 0.00
CA VAL A 156 14.28 4.50 -1.22
C VAL A 156 14.42 5.84 -1.95
N GLN A 157 14.53 6.98 -1.25
CA GLN A 157 14.74 8.29 -1.89
C GLN A 157 16.13 8.43 -2.56
N SER A 158 17.20 7.95 -1.93
CA SER A 158 18.56 8.10 -2.48
C SER A 158 18.85 7.07 -3.59
N ASP A 159 18.28 5.87 -3.52
CA ASP A 159 18.50 4.83 -4.52
C ASP A 159 17.73 5.06 -5.83
N LEU A 160 16.58 5.74 -5.80
CA LEU A 160 15.74 5.96 -6.98
C LEU A 160 16.32 7.00 -7.94
N GLU A 161 16.82 8.12 -7.43
CA GLU A 161 17.49 9.14 -8.24
C GLU A 161 18.82 8.59 -8.81
N LEU A 162 19.58 7.82 -8.01
CA LEU A 162 20.90 7.28 -8.40
C LEU A 162 20.85 6.10 -9.39
N LYS A 163 19.79 5.29 -9.42
CA LYS A 163 19.67 4.14 -10.35
C LYS A 163 18.95 4.49 -11.66
N GLN A 164 17.94 5.38 -11.64
CA GLN A 164 17.26 5.81 -12.87
C GLN A 164 18.23 6.53 -13.83
N GLU A 165 19.20 7.28 -13.31
CA GLU A 165 20.25 7.89 -14.14
C GLU A 165 21.28 6.89 -14.69
N LYS A 166 21.58 5.80 -13.96
CA LYS A 166 22.68 4.88 -14.31
C LYS A 166 22.30 3.75 -15.26
N GLU A 167 21.07 3.23 -15.21
CA GLU A 167 20.73 1.99 -15.94
C GLU A 167 19.76 2.14 -17.12
N LYS A 168 19.11 3.29 -17.33
CA LYS A 168 18.11 3.48 -18.41
C LYS A 168 17.13 2.30 -18.56
N LYS A 169 16.78 1.59 -17.47
CA LYS A 169 15.69 0.62 -17.50
C LYS A 169 14.39 1.41 -17.54
N ILE A 170 13.66 1.29 -18.64
CA ILE A 170 12.31 1.83 -18.76
C ILE A 170 11.42 0.93 -17.91
N ILE A 171 11.06 1.41 -16.72
CA ILE A 171 10.11 0.72 -15.83
C ILE A 171 8.71 0.84 -16.45
N HIS A 172 7.92 -0.23 -16.43
CA HIS A 172 6.55 -0.17 -16.90
C HIS A 172 5.75 0.89 -16.11
N PRO A 173 4.90 1.73 -16.75
CA PRO A 173 4.20 2.82 -16.07
C PRO A 173 3.45 2.41 -14.80
N LEU A 174 2.80 1.24 -14.81
CA LEU A 174 2.10 0.72 -13.64
C LEU A 174 3.04 0.37 -12.47
N ASN A 175 4.22 -0.20 -12.75
CA ASN A 175 5.23 -0.40 -11.71
C ASN A 175 5.85 0.95 -11.28
N GLY A 176 5.94 1.92 -12.18
CA GLY A 176 6.30 3.30 -11.85
C GLY A 176 5.33 3.92 -10.84
N TYR A 177 4.03 3.71 -10.99
CA TYR A 177 3.02 4.12 -10.02
C TYR A 177 3.22 3.48 -8.65
N TYR A 178 3.29 2.16 -8.58
CA TYR A 178 3.45 1.44 -7.31
C TYR A 178 4.77 1.81 -6.63
N LEU A 179 5.83 2.02 -7.41
CA LEU A 179 7.11 2.47 -6.88
C LEU A 179 7.01 3.87 -6.28
N GLN A 180 6.33 4.80 -6.96
CA GLN A 180 6.06 6.12 -6.42
C GLN A 180 5.23 6.05 -5.13
N ASN A 181 4.22 5.18 -5.09
CA ASN A 181 3.44 4.95 -3.87
C ASN A 181 4.30 4.41 -2.72
N THR A 182 5.22 3.47 -3.00
CA THR A 182 6.22 3.01 -2.04
C THR A 182 7.06 4.18 -1.52
N VAL A 183 7.53 5.09 -2.38
CA VAL A 183 8.26 6.31 -1.93
C VAL A 183 7.39 7.13 -0.98
N HIS A 184 6.15 7.40 -1.34
CA HIS A 184 5.24 8.20 -0.52
C HIS A 184 4.99 7.57 0.84
N ILE A 185 4.70 6.26 0.90
CA ILE A 185 4.53 5.51 2.15
C ILE A 185 5.77 5.64 3.05
N MET A 186 6.96 5.48 2.46
CA MET A 186 8.22 5.59 3.21
C MET A 186 8.48 7.03 3.68
N SER A 187 8.18 8.03 2.86
CA SER A 187 8.30 9.44 3.23
C SER A 187 7.33 9.82 4.36
N LEU A 188 6.10 9.27 4.35
CA LEU A 188 5.14 9.46 5.44
C LEU A 188 5.60 8.78 6.74
N LEU A 189 6.27 7.62 6.67
CA LEU A 189 6.87 7.01 7.85
C LEU A 189 8.02 7.82 8.43
N ASP A 190 8.92 8.33 7.57
CA ASP A 190 10.08 9.10 8.01
C ASP A 190 9.65 10.48 8.57
N HIS A 191 8.70 11.15 7.90
CA HIS A 191 8.33 12.52 8.25
C HIS A 191 7.07 12.67 9.11
N GLY A 192 6.09 11.77 8.97
CA GLY A 192 4.86 11.75 9.79
C GLY A 192 5.15 11.52 11.28
N ILE A 193 6.30 10.89 11.60
CA ILE A 193 6.78 10.73 12.98
C ILE A 193 7.52 11.99 13.50
N LEU A 194 7.97 12.90 12.62
CA LEU A 194 8.93 13.97 12.94
C LEU A 194 8.35 15.41 12.97
N ARG A 195 7.05 15.61 12.69
CA ARG A 195 6.31 16.87 12.90
C ARG A 195 6.69 18.06 11.99
N ASP A 196 7.21 17.82 10.79
CA ASP A 196 7.45 18.89 9.80
C ASP A 196 6.23 19.03 8.87
N GLU A 197 5.29 19.91 9.27
CA GLU A 197 4.03 20.13 8.55
C GLU A 197 4.23 20.52 7.09
N LYS A 198 5.28 21.28 6.77
CA LYS A 198 5.55 21.73 5.40
C LYS A 198 5.96 20.56 4.51
N LYS A 199 6.79 19.64 5.02
CA LYS A 199 7.17 18.43 4.28
C LYS A 199 6.00 17.47 4.12
N CYS A 200 5.19 17.29 5.16
CA CYS A 200 3.99 16.47 5.06
C CYS A 200 3.02 17.03 4.00
N ALA A 201 2.81 18.35 3.97
CA ALA A 201 1.98 19.00 2.95
C ALA A 201 2.52 18.76 1.52
N GLN A 202 3.85 18.81 1.33
CA GLN A 202 4.46 18.48 0.03
C GLN A 202 4.20 17.01 -0.36
N ILE A 203 4.37 16.07 0.58
CA ILE A 203 4.13 14.65 0.32
C ILE A 203 2.66 14.41 -0.05
N TYR A 204 1.72 15.05 0.66
CA TYR A 204 0.29 14.96 0.32
C TYR A 204 -0.02 15.55 -1.06
N ALA A 205 0.62 16.66 -1.43
CA ALA A 205 0.51 17.22 -2.77
C ALA A 205 1.05 16.26 -3.85
N ASP A 206 2.17 15.59 -3.58
CA ASP A 206 2.77 14.62 -4.51
C ASP A 206 1.89 13.37 -4.67
N ILE A 207 1.29 12.90 -3.57
CA ILE A 207 0.31 11.79 -3.58
C ILE A 207 -0.91 12.17 -4.42
N CYS A 208 -1.51 13.35 -4.21
CA CYS A 208 -2.73 13.71 -4.91
C CYS A 208 -2.51 13.94 -6.42
N ILE A 209 -1.38 14.52 -6.82
CA ILE A 209 -0.99 14.64 -8.24
C ILE A 209 -0.78 13.25 -8.85
N SER A 210 -0.08 12.36 -8.15
CA SER A 210 0.15 11.00 -8.65
C SER A 210 -1.18 10.27 -8.84
N ALA A 211 -2.04 10.26 -7.82
CA ALA A 211 -3.36 9.64 -7.88
C ALA A 211 -4.21 10.16 -9.05
N LEU A 212 -4.24 11.48 -9.28
CA LEU A 212 -4.95 12.08 -10.40
C LEU A 212 -4.44 11.58 -11.76
N ARG A 213 -3.11 11.49 -11.93
CA ARG A 213 -2.49 10.98 -13.17
C ARG A 213 -2.86 9.52 -13.47
N TYR A 214 -3.11 8.72 -12.44
CA TYR A 214 -3.46 7.31 -12.57
C TYR A 214 -4.97 7.04 -12.46
N GLY A 215 -5.81 8.08 -12.48
CA GLY A 215 -7.26 7.94 -12.51
C GLY A 215 -7.85 7.45 -11.19
N MET A 216 -7.26 7.85 -10.07
CA MET A 216 -7.74 7.57 -8.71
C MET A 216 -8.31 8.85 -8.07
N PRO A 217 -9.54 9.25 -8.45
CA PRO A 217 -10.12 10.53 -8.05
C PRO A 217 -10.35 10.67 -6.54
N TYR A 218 -10.68 9.59 -5.82
CA TYR A 218 -10.93 9.64 -4.37
C TYR A 218 -9.61 9.78 -3.59
N MET A 219 -8.58 9.01 -3.96
CA MET A 219 -7.23 9.17 -3.45
C MET A 219 -6.71 10.59 -3.69
N ALA A 220 -6.89 11.11 -4.90
CA ALA A 220 -6.49 12.47 -5.26
C ALA A 220 -7.23 13.51 -4.41
N TYR A 221 -8.55 13.41 -4.32
CA TYR A 221 -9.38 14.33 -3.54
C TYR A 221 -9.04 14.31 -2.04
N GLY A 222 -8.97 13.13 -1.42
CA GLY A 222 -8.68 13.01 0.01
C GLY A 222 -7.31 13.55 0.37
N TYR A 223 -6.26 13.24 -0.38
CA TYR A 223 -4.94 13.83 -0.09
C TYR A 223 -4.84 15.31 -0.44
N ALA A 224 -5.60 15.80 -1.42
CA ALA A 224 -5.73 17.24 -1.65
C ALA A 224 -6.38 17.95 -0.45
N GLN A 225 -7.40 17.36 0.17
CA GLN A 225 -7.97 17.90 1.40
C GLN A 225 -6.99 17.91 2.57
N LYS A 226 -6.27 16.80 2.82
CA LYS A 226 -5.22 16.76 3.86
C LYS A 226 -4.14 17.81 3.61
N CYS A 227 -3.77 18.02 2.35
CA CYS A 227 -2.81 19.06 1.98
C CYS A 227 -3.31 20.47 2.36
N LEU A 228 -4.62 20.75 2.19
CA LEU A 228 -5.23 22.05 2.49
C LEU A 228 -5.45 22.30 3.99
N THR A 229 -5.46 21.27 4.83
CA THR A 229 -5.56 21.43 6.29
C THR A 229 -4.21 21.77 6.94
N MET A 230 -3.09 21.59 6.23
CA MET A 230 -1.75 21.85 6.75
C MET A 230 -1.26 23.27 6.50
N ALA A 231 -0.48 23.81 7.44
CA ALA A 231 0.25 25.06 7.23
C ALA A 231 1.34 24.87 6.17
N SER A 232 1.13 25.45 4.98
CA SER A 232 2.02 25.25 3.83
C SER A 232 2.15 26.53 2.99
N THR A 233 2.88 26.44 1.87
CA THR A 233 3.06 27.58 0.94
C THR A 233 1.84 27.73 0.03
N ASN A 234 1.62 28.95 -0.48
CA ASN A 234 0.54 29.20 -1.46
C ASN A 234 0.62 28.30 -2.69
N GLU A 235 1.83 27.90 -3.10
CA GLU A 235 2.04 26.96 -4.21
C GLU A 235 1.46 25.58 -3.90
N ILE A 236 1.78 25.03 -2.72
CA ILE A 236 1.27 23.72 -2.28
C ILE A 236 -0.27 23.78 -2.12
N LEU A 237 -0.80 24.86 -1.55
CA LEU A 237 -2.25 25.05 -1.44
C LEU A 237 -2.93 25.12 -2.81
N SER A 238 -2.32 25.79 -3.80
CA SER A 238 -2.88 25.88 -5.15
C SER A 238 -2.96 24.52 -5.86
N ILE A 239 -2.06 23.59 -5.54
CA ILE A 239 -2.14 22.21 -6.03
C ILE A 239 -3.38 21.53 -5.44
N GLY A 240 -3.60 21.64 -4.13
CA GLY A 240 -4.78 21.07 -3.47
C GLY A 240 -6.09 21.60 -4.06
N GLU A 241 -6.20 22.92 -4.23
CA GLU A 241 -7.38 23.55 -4.84
C GLU A 241 -7.62 23.09 -6.28
N LEU A 242 -6.55 22.99 -7.09
CA LEU A 242 -6.64 22.50 -8.46
C LEU A 242 -7.17 21.06 -8.49
N VAL A 243 -6.59 20.17 -7.68
CA VAL A 243 -6.99 18.76 -7.65
C VAL A 243 -8.43 18.58 -7.18
N ILE A 244 -8.89 19.36 -6.19
CA ILE A 244 -10.31 19.33 -5.77
C ILE A 244 -11.24 19.71 -6.92
N ASN A 245 -10.88 20.71 -7.72
CA ASN A 245 -11.69 21.12 -8.86
C ASN A 245 -11.73 20.03 -9.96
N GLU A 246 -10.58 19.43 -10.28
CA GLU A 246 -10.47 18.36 -11.30
C GLU A 246 -11.22 17.08 -10.89
N THR A 247 -11.32 16.80 -9.59
CA THR A 247 -11.96 15.58 -9.07
C THR A 247 -13.43 15.78 -8.68
N HIS A 248 -13.95 17.01 -8.73
CA HIS A 248 -15.27 17.38 -8.18
C HIS A 248 -16.42 16.50 -8.66
N ASP A 249 -16.51 16.25 -9.97
CA ASP A 249 -17.60 15.46 -10.53
C ASP A 249 -17.46 13.97 -10.19
N ALA A 250 -16.22 13.45 -10.20
CA ALA A 250 -15.92 12.04 -9.95
C ALA A 250 -16.15 11.64 -8.49
N THR A 251 -15.99 12.58 -7.54
CA THR A 251 -16.12 12.31 -6.10
C THR A 251 -17.45 12.75 -5.50
N ARG A 252 -18.33 13.37 -6.29
CA ARG A 252 -19.59 13.98 -5.81
C ARG A 252 -20.44 13.04 -4.95
N GLU A 253 -20.52 11.77 -5.31
CA GLU A 253 -21.39 10.79 -4.63
C GLU A 253 -20.90 10.46 -3.21
N TYR A 254 -19.60 10.31 -3.01
CA TYR A 254 -19.01 9.89 -1.74
C TYR A 254 -18.17 10.96 -1.05
N LYS A 255 -18.25 12.21 -1.50
CA LYS A 255 -17.52 13.35 -0.95
C LYS A 255 -17.67 13.44 0.57
N ASP A 256 -18.90 13.43 1.08
CA ASP A 256 -19.18 13.57 2.52
C ASP A 256 -18.59 12.40 3.34
N TYR A 257 -18.46 11.21 2.74
CA TYR A 257 -17.81 10.07 3.36
C TYR A 257 -16.29 10.26 3.42
N VAL A 258 -15.67 10.74 2.35
CA VAL A 258 -14.23 11.05 2.36
C VAL A 258 -13.91 12.15 3.38
N ASP A 259 -14.70 13.23 3.39
CA ASP A 259 -14.53 14.37 4.30
C ASP A 259 -14.55 13.92 5.78
N LYS A 260 -15.39 12.92 6.12
CA LYS A 260 -15.50 12.35 7.47
C LYS A 260 -14.22 11.65 7.94
N PHE A 261 -13.43 11.08 7.03
CA PHE A 261 -12.27 10.25 7.36
C PHE A 261 -10.94 10.99 7.21
N ILE A 262 -10.95 12.27 6.82
CA ILE A 262 -9.75 13.04 6.52
C ILE A 262 -8.78 13.17 7.70
N GLU A 263 -9.29 13.15 8.93
CA GLU A 263 -8.52 13.27 10.16
C GLU A 263 -7.90 11.95 10.63
N LEU A 264 -8.15 10.83 9.93
CA LEU A 264 -7.53 9.54 10.26
C LEU A 264 -6.03 9.55 9.95
N GLU A 265 -5.31 8.60 10.58
CA GLU A 265 -3.91 8.34 10.26
C GLU A 265 -3.73 8.00 8.78
N ASP A 266 -2.57 8.35 8.22
CA ASP A 266 -2.37 8.35 6.77
C ASP A 266 -2.67 7.02 6.10
N PHE A 267 -2.28 5.90 6.70
CA PHE A 267 -2.50 4.58 6.09
C PHE A 267 -3.94 4.07 6.24
N GLN A 268 -4.66 4.54 7.26
CA GLN A 268 -6.10 4.27 7.37
C GLN A 268 -6.85 5.01 6.27
N LEU A 269 -6.54 6.31 6.10
CA LEU A 269 -7.12 7.12 5.03
C LEU A 269 -6.78 6.53 3.67
N MET A 270 -5.51 6.21 3.41
CA MET A 270 -5.06 5.62 2.14
C MET A 270 -5.87 4.38 1.76
N TRP A 271 -6.10 3.47 2.70
CA TRP A 271 -6.89 2.26 2.44
C TRP A 271 -8.35 2.58 2.11
N ILE A 272 -8.98 3.49 2.85
CA ILE A 272 -10.36 3.92 2.59
C ILE A 272 -10.50 4.52 1.18
N LEU A 273 -9.60 5.42 0.82
CA LEU A 273 -9.64 6.09 -0.48
C LEU A 273 -9.42 5.10 -1.63
N GLU A 274 -8.48 4.16 -1.47
CA GLU A 274 -8.23 3.11 -2.46
C GLU A 274 -9.46 2.21 -2.64
N ASP A 275 -10.16 1.86 -1.55
CA ASP A 275 -11.40 1.10 -1.67
C ASP A 275 -12.48 1.87 -2.43
N PHE A 276 -12.62 3.19 -2.24
CA PHE A 276 -13.53 4.02 -3.04
C PHE A 276 -13.15 4.03 -4.52
N ASP A 277 -11.86 4.20 -4.85
CA ASP A 277 -11.36 4.23 -6.24
C ASP A 277 -11.50 2.88 -6.98
N ILE A 278 -11.54 1.77 -6.24
CA ILE A 278 -11.72 0.43 -6.84
C ILE A 278 -13.21 0.02 -6.86
N THR A 279 -14.06 0.57 -5.99
CA THR A 279 -15.49 0.21 -5.90
C THR A 279 -16.34 0.84 -7.01
N ILE A 280 -15.89 1.95 -7.59
CA ILE A 280 -16.59 2.75 -8.59
C ILE A 280 -15.88 2.64 -9.95
#